data_AF-A0A2S7N0W6-F1
#
_entry.id   AF-A0A2S7N0W6-F1
#
_cell.length_a   1.000
_cell.length_b   1.000
_cell.length_c   1.000
_cell.angle_alpha   90.00
_cell.angle_beta   90.00
_cell.angle_gamma   90.00
#
_symmetry.space_group_name_H-M   'P 1'
#
loop_
_entity.id
_entity.type
_entity.pdbx_description
1 polymer ?
#
loop_
_entity_poly.entity_id
_entity_poly.type
_entity_poly.pdbx_seq_one_letter_code
_entity_poly.pdbx_strand_id
1 'polypeptide(L)'
;MEFNFGDMTIMLPSLPITIIAIIVIVLLVRWSKQLETRRFTIFVYFLISAYITPIYISGTNEGVIELWIPLGFIIVFIYLKGSKRNHPSKMKASILGLCIALSQMAIHYVS
;
A
#
# COMPACT_ATOMS: atom_id res chain seq x y z
N MET A 1 -5.50 18.70 -10.38
CA MET A 1 -6.54 19.61 -10.90
C MET A 1 -7.23 20.22 -9.69
N GLU A 2 -7.38 21.54 -9.66
CA GLU A 2 -8.01 22.24 -8.54
C GLU A 2 -9.50 22.39 -8.81
N PHE A 3 -10.33 21.90 -7.89
CA PHE A 3 -11.78 22.09 -7.92
C PHE A 3 -12.17 22.97 -6.74
N ASN A 4 -12.62 24.18 -7.02
CA ASN A 4 -13.09 25.13 -6.01
C ASN A 4 -14.60 24.96 -5.82
N PHE A 5 -15.01 24.60 -4.61
CA PHE A 5 -16.41 24.53 -4.17
C PHE A 5 -16.62 25.58 -3.07
N GLY A 6 -16.94 26.81 -3.46
CA GLY A 6 -17.03 27.93 -2.51
C GLY A 6 -15.68 28.16 -1.83
N ASP A 7 -15.63 28.09 -0.49
CA ASP A 7 -14.41 28.26 0.32
C ASP A 7 -13.56 26.97 0.45
N MET A 8 -14.00 25.84 -0.12
CA MET A 8 -13.24 24.58 -0.09
C MET A 8 -12.58 24.29 -1.42
N THR A 9 -11.25 24.23 -1.43
CA THR A 9 -10.45 23.77 -2.57
C THR A 9 -10.11 22.29 -2.40
N ILE A 10 -10.63 21.45 -3.31
CA ILE A 10 -10.27 20.03 -3.38
C ILE A 10 -9.21 19.89 -4.47
N MET A 11 -7.98 19.56 -4.06
CA MET A 11 -6.92 19.19 -4.99
C MET A 11 -7.03 17.71 -5.32
N LEU A 12 -7.55 17.41 -6.51
CA LEU A 12 -7.51 16.06 -7.03
C LEU A 12 -6.09 15.74 -7.52
N PRO A 13 -5.51 14.59 -7.11
CA PRO A 13 -4.24 14.13 -7.63
C PRO A 13 -4.33 13.92 -9.15
N SER A 14 -3.17 13.74 -9.78
CA SER A 14 -3.12 13.59 -11.24
C SER A 14 -4.04 12.47 -11.73
N LEU A 15 -4.58 12.62 -12.95
CA LEU A 15 -5.47 11.61 -13.56
C LEU A 15 -4.90 10.18 -13.49
N PRO A 16 -3.58 9.94 -13.75
CA PRO A 16 -3.00 8.61 -13.62
C PRO A 16 -3.11 8.02 -12.21
N ILE A 17 -2.85 8.81 -11.16
CA ILE A 17 -2.94 8.38 -9.76
C ILE A 17 -4.38 8.00 -9.42
N THR A 18 -5.34 8.80 -9.89
CA THR A 18 -6.77 8.55 -9.68
C THR A 18 -7.22 7.24 -10.34
N ILE A 19 -6.78 6.97 -11.58
CA ILE A 19 -7.09 5.72 -12.29
C ILE A 19 -6.53 4.51 -11.55
N ILE A 20 -5.26 4.58 -11.10
CA ILE A 20 -4.62 3.50 -10.33
C ILE A 20 -5.38 3.24 -9.03
N ALA A 21 -5.77 4.31 -8.30
CA ALA A 21 -6.55 4.18 -7.07
C ALA A 21 -7.89 3.47 -7.30
N ILE A 22 -8.61 3.81 -8.38
CA ILE A 22 -9.86 3.14 -8.75
C ILE A 22 -9.62 1.64 -9.03
N ILE A 23 -8.58 1.31 -9.80
CA ILE A 23 -8.23 -0.09 -10.12
C ILE A 23 -7.94 -0.87 -8.82
N VAL A 24 -7.14 -0.32 -7.91
CA VAL A 24 -6.84 -0.92 -6.61
C VAL A 24 -8.11 -1.18 -5.81
N ILE A 25 -9.01 -0.18 -5.71
CA ILE A 25 -10.28 -0.32 -4.98
C ILE A 25 -11.14 -1.43 -5.60
N VAL A 26 -11.29 -1.46 -6.92
CA VAL A 26 -12.09 -2.48 -7.62
C VAL A 26 -11.54 -3.88 -7.36
N LEU A 27 -10.21 -4.06 -7.42
CA LEU A 27 -9.56 -5.34 -7.12
C LEU A 27 -9.81 -5.78 -5.67
N LEU A 28 -9.64 -4.87 -4.71
CA LEU A 28 -9.88 -5.15 -3.29
C LEU A 28 -11.33 -5.53 -3.01
N VAL A 29 -12.30 -4.82 -3.60
CA VAL A 29 -13.73 -5.14 -3.49
C VAL A 29 -14.03 -6.52 -4.09
N ARG A 30 -13.47 -6.82 -5.27
CA ARG A 30 -13.67 -8.11 -5.94
C ARG A 30 -13.10 -9.26 -5.12
N TRP A 31 -11.91 -9.11 -4.56
CA TRP A 31 -11.30 -10.13 -3.71
C TRP A 31 -12.02 -10.27 -2.38
N SER A 32 -12.51 -9.16 -1.81
CA SER A 32 -13.26 -9.14 -0.55
C SER A 32 -14.53 -10.01 -0.65
N LYS A 33 -15.23 -9.96 -1.79
CA LYS A 33 -16.40 -10.82 -2.06
C LYS A 33 -16.08 -12.32 -2.11
N GLN A 34 -14.82 -12.72 -2.34
CA GLN A 34 -14.40 -14.12 -2.35
C GLN A 34 -14.20 -14.69 -0.94
N LEU A 35 -14.15 -13.84 0.09
CA LEU A 35 -14.13 -14.29 1.47
C LEU A 35 -15.56 -14.45 1.98
N GLU A 36 -15.90 -15.68 2.33
CA GLU A 36 -17.17 -16.05 2.94
C GLU A 36 -17.33 -15.45 4.36
N THR A 37 -16.22 -15.21 5.05
CA THR A 37 -16.18 -14.58 6.38
C THR A 37 -15.28 -13.33 6.39
N ARG A 38 -15.78 -12.23 6.97
CA ARG A 38 -15.03 -11.01 7.31
C ARG A 38 -14.36 -10.32 6.10
N ARG A 39 -15.18 -9.88 5.14
CA ARG A 39 -14.86 -9.11 3.92
C ARG A 39 -13.86 -7.96 4.10
N PHE A 40 -13.92 -7.23 5.22
CA PHE A 40 -13.01 -6.12 5.52
C PHE A 40 -11.55 -6.54 5.74
N THR A 41 -11.29 -7.80 6.11
CA THR A 41 -9.94 -8.26 6.44
C THR A 41 -8.97 -8.11 5.26
N ILE A 42 -9.45 -8.19 4.01
CA ILE A 42 -8.60 -8.00 2.82
C ILE A 42 -8.00 -6.60 2.78
N PHE A 43 -8.82 -5.59 3.09
CA PHE A 43 -8.36 -4.21 3.15
C PHE A 43 -7.28 -4.04 4.22
N VAL A 44 -7.44 -4.69 5.37
CA VAL A 44 -6.43 -4.68 6.45
C VAL A 44 -5.12 -5.31 6.00
N TYR A 45 -5.15 -6.49 5.35
CA TYR A 45 -3.93 -7.11 4.82
C TYR A 45 -3.25 -6.21 3.77
N PHE A 46 -4.01 -5.56 2.90
CA PHE A 46 -3.50 -4.61 1.93
C PHE A 46 -2.84 -3.40 2.62
N LEU A 47 -3.55 -2.74 3.54
CA LEU A 47 -3.09 -1.55 4.26
C LEU A 47 -1.79 -1.82 5.03
N ILE A 48 -1.75 -2.91 5.79
CA ILE A 48 -0.54 -3.30 6.52
C ILE A 48 0.58 -3.60 5.52
N SER A 49 0.31 -4.33 4.43
CA SER A 49 1.35 -4.67 3.44
C SER A 49 1.88 -3.46 2.67
N ALA A 50 1.07 -2.41 2.51
CA ALA A 50 1.48 -1.17 1.85
C ALA A 50 2.33 -0.25 2.73
N TYR A 51 2.49 -0.58 4.01
CA TYR A 51 3.25 0.22 4.96
C TYR A 51 4.76 0.04 4.76
N ILE A 52 5.45 1.16 4.65
CA ILE A 52 6.90 1.27 4.55
C ILE A 52 7.43 2.02 5.77
N THR A 53 8.62 1.66 6.23
CA THR A 53 9.28 2.32 7.37
C THR A 53 10.77 2.51 7.07
N PRO A 54 11.39 3.62 7.50
CA PRO A 54 12.84 3.73 7.49
C PRO A 54 13.40 2.79 8.56
N ILE A 55 14.45 2.05 8.20
CA ILE A 55 15.19 1.16 9.10
C ILE A 55 16.59 1.68 9.43
N TYR A 56 17.07 2.65 8.65
CA TYR A 56 18.36 3.27 8.83
C TYR A 56 18.25 4.72 8.37
N ILE A 57 18.72 5.64 9.20
CA ILE A 57 18.80 7.07 8.90
C ILE A 57 20.22 7.46 9.30
N SER A 58 21.01 7.93 8.34
CA SER A 58 22.35 8.46 8.61
C SER A 58 22.50 9.82 7.94
N GLY A 59 22.72 10.84 8.76
CA GLY A 59 23.11 12.17 8.29
C GLY A 59 24.62 12.23 8.14
N THR A 60 25.11 12.36 6.92
CA THR A 60 26.50 12.74 6.65
C THR A 60 26.56 14.23 6.32
N ASN A 61 27.77 14.80 6.28
CA ASN A 61 27.98 16.20 5.88
C ASN A 61 27.54 16.49 4.43
N GLU A 62 27.25 15.46 3.64
CA GLU A 62 26.87 15.54 2.23
C GLU A 62 25.36 15.27 1.99
N GLY A 63 24.63 14.79 3.00
CA GLY A 63 23.19 14.52 2.90
C GLY A 63 22.67 13.51 3.92
N VAL A 64 21.36 13.29 3.92
CA VAL A 64 20.70 12.29 4.77
C VAL A 64 20.38 11.06 3.92
N ILE A 65 20.91 9.90 4.29
CA ILE A 65 20.59 8.61 3.65
C ILE A 65 19.55 7.91 4.53
N GLU A 66 18.38 7.65 3.96
CA GLU A 66 17.32 6.88 4.61
C GLU A 66 17.07 5.58 3.85
N LEU A 67 17.19 4.44 4.54
CA LEU A 67 16.87 3.13 3.96
C LEU A 67 15.46 2.71 4.41
N TRP A 68 14.51 2.78 3.50
CA TRP A 68 13.13 2.34 3.68
C TRP A 68 12.96 0.85 3.32
N ILE A 69 12.22 0.11 4.15
CA ILE A 69 11.85 -1.31 3.92
C ILE A 69 10.32 -1.51 4.02
N PRO A 70 9.71 -2.39 3.19
CA PRO A 70 8.28 -2.69 3.23
C PRO A 70 7.99 -3.69 4.36
N LEU A 71 8.27 -3.28 5.60
CA LEU A 71 8.21 -4.15 6.78
C LEU A 71 6.81 -4.74 6.99
N GLY A 72 5.77 -3.97 6.67
CA GLY A 72 4.39 -4.41 6.80
C GLY A 72 4.07 -5.64 5.93
N PHE A 73 4.58 -5.69 4.69
CA PHE A 73 4.44 -6.89 3.85
C PHE A 73 5.20 -8.08 4.42
N ILE A 74 6.42 -7.88 4.93
CA ILE A 74 7.24 -8.96 5.50
C ILE A 74 6.49 -9.63 6.66
N ILE A 75 5.93 -8.83 7.58
CA ILE A 75 5.16 -9.33 8.72
C ILE A 75 3.94 -10.13 8.25
N VAL A 76 3.16 -9.56 7.32
CA VAL A 76 1.96 -10.21 6.77
C VAL A 76 2.31 -11.51 6.04
N PHE A 77 3.40 -11.52 5.27
CA PHE A 77 3.85 -12.68 4.52
C PHE A 77 4.23 -13.83 5.44
N ILE A 78 4.99 -13.56 6.51
CA ILE A 78 5.34 -14.54 7.54
C ILE A 78 4.07 -15.07 8.21
N TYR A 79 3.16 -14.18 8.60
CA TYR A 79 1.88 -14.55 9.22
C TYR A 79 1.03 -15.47 8.32
N LEU A 80 0.91 -15.15 7.02
CA LEU A 80 0.13 -15.96 6.09
C LEU A 80 0.78 -17.32 5.80
N LYS A 81 2.12 -17.41 5.78
CA LYS A 81 2.82 -18.69 5.64
C LYS A 81 2.64 -19.61 6.84
N GLY A 82 2.60 -19.05 8.06
CA GLY A 82 2.37 -19.82 9.29
C GLY A 82 0.92 -20.23 9.51
N SER A 83 -0.04 -19.60 8.83
CA SER A 83 -1.46 -19.85 9.03
C SER A 83 -1.96 -21.04 8.21
N LYS A 84 -2.53 -22.06 8.89
CA LYS A 84 -3.23 -23.19 8.25
C LYS A 84 -4.46 -22.77 7.42
N ARG A 85 -5.00 -21.56 7.63
CA ARG A 85 -6.15 -20.97 6.91
C ARG A 85 -5.71 -19.82 6.00
N ASN A 86 -4.69 -20.07 5.18
CA ASN A 86 -4.29 -19.13 4.14
C ASN A 86 -5.32 -19.13 3.01
N HIS A 87 -5.92 -17.96 2.76
CA HIS A 87 -6.86 -17.79 1.65
C HIS A 87 -6.16 -17.03 0.53
N PRO A 88 -6.22 -17.47 -0.74
CA PRO A 88 -5.47 -16.87 -1.84
C PRO A 88 -5.75 -15.37 -1.99
N SER A 89 -6.97 -14.90 -1.69
CA SER A 89 -7.33 -13.48 -1.74
C SER A 89 -6.57 -12.61 -0.73
N LYS A 90 -6.18 -13.15 0.44
CA LYS A 90 -5.36 -12.43 1.43
C LYS A 90 -3.94 -12.20 0.89
N MET A 91 -3.37 -13.24 0.27
CA MET A 91 -2.04 -13.15 -0.36
C MET A 91 -2.06 -12.16 -1.54
N LYS A 92 -3.07 -12.23 -2.41
CA LYS A 92 -3.23 -11.28 -3.53
C LYS A 92 -3.28 -9.82 -3.07
N ALA A 93 -4.05 -9.54 -2.03
CA ALA A 93 -4.13 -8.19 -1.46
C ALA A 93 -2.81 -7.75 -0.80
N SER A 94 -2.09 -8.67 -0.18
CA SER A 94 -0.79 -8.39 0.42
C SER A 94 0.27 -8.07 -0.65
N ILE A 95 0.28 -8.84 -1.74
CA ILE A 95 1.14 -8.59 -2.91
C ILE A 95 0.81 -7.24 -3.55
N LEU A 96 -0.49 -6.90 -3.68
CA LEU A 96 -0.90 -5.58 -4.17
C LEU A 96 -0.37 -4.47 -3.26
N GLY A 97 -0.41 -4.66 -1.94
CA GLY A 97 0.19 -3.74 -0.97
C GLY A 97 1.70 -3.60 -1.15
N LEU A 98 2.42 -4.71 -1.37
CA LEU A 98 3.85 -4.69 -1.67
C LEU A 98 4.17 -3.89 -2.94
N CYS A 99 3.39 -4.04 -4.02
CA CYS A 99 3.59 -3.26 -5.24
C CYS A 99 3.50 -1.75 -4.94
N ILE A 100 2.50 -1.33 -4.16
CA ILE A 100 2.33 0.07 -3.75
C ILE A 100 3.49 0.54 -2.86
N ALA A 101 3.96 -0.30 -1.93
CA ALA A 101 5.12 -0.01 -1.09
C ALA A 101 6.40 0.19 -1.92
N LEU A 102 6.66 -0.68 -2.90
CA LEU A 102 7.80 -0.57 -3.80
C LEU A 102 7.70 0.66 -4.71
N SER A 103 6.50 1.01 -5.19
CA SER A 103 6.29 2.23 -5.96
C SER A 103 6.58 3.48 -5.13
N GLN A 104 6.14 3.52 -3.86
CA GLN A 104 6.45 4.63 -2.95
C GLN A 104 7.95 4.75 -2.70
N MET A 105 8.65 3.63 -2.51
CA MET A 105 10.10 3.61 -2.35
C MET A 105 10.82 4.09 -3.60
N ALA A 106 10.43 3.61 -4.78
CA ALA A 106 11.03 4.03 -6.03
C ALA A 106 10.90 5.56 -6.21
N ILE A 107 9.74 6.13 -5.89
CA ILE A 107 9.55 7.58 -5.91
C ILE A 107 10.46 8.26 -4.87
N HIS A 108 10.52 7.76 -3.64
CA HIS A 108 11.33 8.33 -2.56
C HIS A 108 12.83 8.37 -2.87
N TYR A 109 13.37 7.36 -3.59
CA TYR A 109 14.79 7.32 -3.95
C TYR A 109 15.14 8.02 -5.27
N VAL A 110 14.15 8.24 -6.14
CA VAL A 110 14.35 8.92 -7.43
C VAL A 110 14.13 10.43 -7.32
N SER A 111 13.34 10.88 -6.34
CA SER A 111 13.02 12.29 -6.09
C SER A 111 14.07 12.96 -5.21
#